data_AF-A0AAW9MW84-F1
#
_entry.id   AF-A0AAW9MW84-F1
#
_cell.length_a   1.000
_cell.length_b   1.000
_cell.length_c   1.000
_cell.angle_alpha   90.00
_cell.angle_beta   90.00
_cell.angle_gamma   90.00
#
_symmetry.space_group_name_H-M   'P 1'
#
loop_
_entity.id
_entity.type
_entity.pdbx_description
1 polymer ?
#
loop_
_entity_poly.entity_id
_entity_poly.type
_entity_poly.pdbx_seq_one_letter_code
_entity_poly.pdbx_strand_id
1 'polypeptide(L)'
;MYLKSLGLDATFSGRNDILIDGKKISGNAQYKINGATLHHGTLLFDVDLESIKASMVSRPIKFQKKAVKSHVSRIGTIKEYLNGISIDEFMEGLSSYIIDYYKIDKIIEVDDEIIEKASKYLDRFRSDEWNFGKDFKKYISYSNKRDSGLYDYKLLLKDGKIMDIRIFGDFFEIQDVSELEKKLIGSDYSKEGIEYALKDIDIEKFIVGLKMEDFVEDLLRIGEKIEKETRMD
;
A
#
# COMPACT_ATOMS: atom_id res chain seq x y z
N MET A 1 -23.74 -7.20 -7.46
CA MET A 1 -22.47 -7.51 -6.76
C MET A 1 -22.69 -8.87 -6.11
N TYR A 2 -21.86 -9.89 -6.37
CA TYR A 2 -22.13 -11.29 -5.97
C TYR A 2 -22.59 -11.49 -4.52
N LEU A 3 -21.98 -10.78 -3.56
CA LEU A 3 -22.41 -10.84 -2.15
C LEU A 3 -23.88 -10.42 -1.96
N LYS A 4 -24.36 -9.43 -2.73
CA LYS A 4 -25.77 -9.01 -2.71
C LYS A 4 -26.71 -10.05 -3.31
N SER A 5 -26.27 -10.83 -4.31
CA SER A 5 -27.08 -11.94 -4.81
C SER A 5 -27.20 -13.09 -3.81
N LEU A 6 -26.29 -13.17 -2.83
CA LEU A 6 -26.42 -14.06 -1.68
C LEU A 6 -27.26 -13.46 -0.54
N GLY A 7 -27.88 -12.29 -0.74
CA GLY A 7 -28.70 -11.62 0.26
C GLY A 7 -27.92 -10.79 1.30
N LEU A 8 -26.61 -10.60 1.11
CA LEU A 8 -25.78 -9.82 2.03
C LEU A 8 -25.83 -8.33 1.71
N ASP A 9 -25.99 -7.47 2.72
CA ASP A 9 -25.92 -6.01 2.55
C ASP A 9 -24.48 -5.51 2.45
N ALA A 10 -23.80 -5.93 1.37
CA ALA A 10 -22.43 -5.54 1.10
C ALA A 10 -22.36 -4.10 0.56
N THR A 11 -21.59 -3.25 1.23
CA THR A 11 -21.42 -1.83 0.86
C THR A 11 -19.96 -1.51 0.60
N PHE A 12 -19.73 -0.60 -0.35
CA PHE A 12 -18.40 -0.05 -0.56
C PHE A 12 -18.13 1.07 0.45
N SER A 13 -16.94 1.10 1.04
CA SER A 13 -16.54 2.10 2.02
C SER A 13 -15.16 2.65 1.72
N GLY A 14 -15.01 3.96 1.91
CA GLY A 14 -13.75 4.66 1.72
C GLY A 14 -13.25 4.54 0.28
N ARG A 15 -11.99 4.14 0.13
CA ARG A 15 -11.31 4.07 -1.18
C ARG A 15 -11.24 2.66 -1.77
N ASN A 16 -11.31 1.61 -0.95
CA ASN A 16 -10.95 0.26 -1.37
C ASN A 16 -11.57 -0.88 -0.55
N ASP A 17 -12.50 -0.60 0.35
CA ASP A 17 -13.02 -1.59 1.28
C ASP A 17 -14.45 -2.00 0.94
N ILE A 18 -14.78 -3.27 1.19
CA ILE A 18 -16.17 -3.77 1.18
C ILE A 18 -16.53 -4.16 2.61
N LEU A 19 -17.69 -3.69 3.07
CA LEU A 19 -18.22 -3.92 4.40
C LEU A 19 -19.51 -4.74 4.34
N ILE A 20 -19.74 -5.55 5.37
CA ILE A 20 -21.06 -6.12 5.72
C ILE A 20 -21.32 -5.74 7.18
N ASP A 21 -22.48 -5.15 7.46
CA ASP A 21 -22.85 -4.65 8.81
C ASP A 21 -21.78 -3.76 9.44
N GLY A 22 -21.14 -2.92 8.62
CA GLY A 22 -20.05 -2.03 9.04
C GLY A 22 -18.72 -2.74 9.35
N LYS A 23 -18.63 -4.07 9.22
CA LYS A 23 -17.39 -4.83 9.35
C LYS A 23 -16.70 -5.00 8.00
N LYS A 24 -15.39 -4.79 7.95
CA LYS A 24 -14.59 -4.96 6.72
C LYS A 24 -14.41 -6.43 6.39
N ILE A 25 -14.88 -6.85 5.22
CA ILE A 25 -14.74 -8.21 4.69
C ILE A 25 -13.84 -8.28 3.46
N SER A 26 -13.44 -7.13 2.91
CA SER A 26 -12.54 -7.04 1.77
C SER A 26 -11.71 -5.78 1.84
N GLY A 27 -10.44 -5.89 1.45
CA GLY A 27 -9.60 -4.77 1.07
C GLY A 27 -9.08 -5.00 -0.35
N ASN A 28 -9.06 -3.94 -1.15
CA ASN A 28 -8.64 -3.97 -2.54
C ASN A 28 -7.42 -3.07 -2.74
N ALA A 29 -6.62 -3.38 -3.73
CA ALA A 29 -5.49 -2.58 -4.16
C ALA A 29 -5.40 -2.62 -5.69
N GLN A 30 -4.74 -1.62 -6.25
CA GLN A 30 -4.51 -1.57 -7.68
C GLN A 30 -3.08 -1.15 -7.98
N TYR A 31 -2.55 -1.64 -9.09
CA TYR A 31 -1.25 -1.27 -9.61
C TYR A 31 -1.32 -1.14 -11.13
N LYS A 32 -0.67 -0.12 -11.70
CA LYS A 32 -0.61 0.10 -13.15
C LYS A 32 0.80 -0.17 -13.65
N ILE A 33 0.91 -1.01 -14.68
CA ILE A 33 2.19 -1.35 -15.32
C ILE A 33 2.00 -1.56 -16.81
N ASN A 34 2.83 -0.92 -17.63
CA ASN A 34 2.87 -1.11 -19.09
C ASN A 34 1.50 -1.03 -19.79
N GLY A 35 0.63 -0.12 -19.35
CA GLY A 35 -0.73 0.04 -19.90
C GLY A 35 -1.77 -0.96 -19.37
N ALA A 36 -1.38 -1.94 -18.55
CA ALA A 36 -2.27 -2.83 -17.83
C ALA A 36 -2.57 -2.29 -16.42
N THR A 37 -3.79 -2.53 -15.93
CA THR A 37 -4.17 -2.27 -14.53
C THR A 37 -4.46 -3.59 -13.84
N LEU A 38 -3.66 -3.93 -12.83
CA LEU A 38 -3.90 -5.04 -11.94
C LEU A 38 -4.78 -4.56 -10.79
N HIS A 39 -6.03 -5.03 -10.73
CA HIS A 39 -6.87 -4.91 -9.55
C HIS A 39 -6.83 -6.24 -8.80
N HIS A 40 -6.43 -6.21 -7.53
CA HIS A 40 -6.45 -7.38 -6.68
C HIS A 40 -7.08 -7.05 -5.34
N GLY A 41 -7.59 -8.06 -4.66
CA GLY A 41 -8.22 -7.87 -3.37
C GLY A 41 -8.32 -9.17 -2.61
N THR A 42 -8.82 -9.05 -1.39
CA THR A 42 -9.07 -10.18 -0.50
C THR A 42 -10.56 -10.25 -0.20
N LEU A 43 -11.12 -11.45 -0.08
CA LEU A 43 -12.42 -11.70 0.53
C LEU A 43 -12.18 -12.57 1.77
N LEU A 44 -12.46 -12.03 2.95
CA LEU A 44 -12.29 -12.72 4.22
C LEU A 44 -13.46 -13.70 4.40
N PHE A 45 -13.34 -14.91 3.85
CA PHE A 45 -14.45 -15.87 3.85
C PHE A 45 -14.63 -16.57 5.20
N ASP A 46 -13.60 -17.29 5.67
CA ASP A 46 -13.59 -18.05 6.92
C ASP A 46 -12.20 -17.93 7.56
N VAL A 47 -11.96 -16.82 8.26
CA VAL A 47 -10.63 -16.47 8.77
C VAL A 47 -10.62 -16.34 10.29
N ASP A 48 -9.49 -16.70 10.91
CA ASP A 48 -9.23 -16.40 12.32
C ASP A 48 -8.93 -14.91 12.49
N LEU A 49 -9.95 -14.16 12.91
CA LEU A 49 -9.86 -12.72 13.11
C LEU A 49 -8.86 -12.34 14.21
N GLU A 50 -8.60 -13.21 15.20
CA GLU A 50 -7.64 -12.92 16.26
C GLU A 50 -6.20 -13.04 15.75
N SER A 51 -5.90 -14.06 14.94
CA SER A 51 -4.61 -14.19 14.27
C SER A 51 -4.33 -13.00 13.32
N ILE A 52 -5.33 -12.55 12.57
CA ILE A 52 -5.20 -11.35 11.73
C ILE A 52 -4.90 -10.11 12.58
N LYS A 53 -5.64 -9.91 13.69
CA LYS A 53 -5.39 -8.78 14.59
C LYS A 53 -4.01 -8.84 15.22
N ALA A 54 -3.54 -10.02 15.64
CA ALA A 54 -2.24 -10.21 16.26
C ALA A 54 -1.06 -9.95 15.31
N SER A 55 -1.23 -10.23 14.01
CA SER A 55 -0.20 -9.98 12.99
C SER A 55 -0.12 -8.51 12.57
N MET A 56 -1.17 -7.72 12.79
CA MET A 56 -1.15 -6.28 12.51
C MET A 56 -0.38 -5.53 13.61
N VAL A 57 0.88 -5.15 13.30
CA VAL A 57 1.62 -4.21 14.14
C VAL A 57 0.99 -2.82 14.00
N SER A 58 0.18 -2.42 14.97
CA SER A 58 -0.22 -1.01 15.09
C SER A 58 1.02 -0.21 15.43
N ARG A 59 1.62 0.50 14.46
CA ARG A 59 2.70 1.44 14.77
C ARG A 59 2.10 2.56 15.62
N PRO A 60 2.53 2.75 16.89
CA PRO A 60 2.15 3.93 17.65
C PRO A 60 2.87 5.12 17.02
N ILE A 61 2.26 5.71 16.00
CA ILE A 61 2.71 6.95 15.40
C ILE A 61 2.51 8.01 16.47
N LYS A 62 3.59 8.40 17.14
CA LYS A 62 3.62 9.47 18.16
C LYS A 62 3.42 10.83 17.48
N PHE A 63 2.24 11.09 16.92
CA PHE A 63 1.85 12.44 16.52
C PHE A 63 0.89 13.05 17.55
N GLN A 64 1.26 14.26 17.96
CA GLN A 64 0.46 15.11 18.84
C GLN A 64 -0.87 15.46 18.17
N LYS A 65 -1.94 15.25 18.93
CA LYS A 65 -3.24 15.96 18.87
C LYS A 65 -3.81 16.18 17.46
N LYS A 66 -4.73 15.28 17.07
CA LYS A 66 -5.77 15.35 16.01
C LYS A 66 -5.74 14.22 14.95
N ALA A 67 -4.92 13.19 15.14
CA ALA A 67 -5.04 12.00 14.31
C ALA A 67 -6.35 11.26 14.67
N VAL A 68 -7.29 11.21 13.73
CA VAL A 68 -8.33 10.18 13.69
C VAL A 68 -7.56 8.87 13.79
N LYS A 69 -7.69 8.15 14.91
CA LYS A 69 -7.20 6.78 15.04
C LYS A 69 -7.53 6.11 13.72
N SER A 70 -6.55 5.55 12.99
CA SER A 70 -6.90 4.68 11.86
C SER A 70 -7.89 3.70 12.47
N HIS A 71 -9.14 3.80 12.04
CA HIS A 71 -10.16 2.94 12.59
C HIS A 71 -9.65 1.58 12.15
N VAL A 72 -9.20 0.75 13.09
CA VAL A 72 -9.17 -0.68 12.88
C VAL A 72 -10.65 -0.98 12.68
N SER A 73 -11.12 -0.83 11.44
CA SER A 73 -12.45 -1.22 11.02
C SER A 73 -12.57 -2.64 11.52
N ARG A 74 -13.55 -2.91 12.39
CA ARG A 74 -13.75 -4.26 12.89
C ARG A 74 -13.83 -5.16 11.67
N ILE A 75 -12.83 -6.03 11.50
CA ILE A 75 -12.83 -6.99 10.40
C ILE A 75 -13.90 -8.04 10.69
N GLY A 76 -14.52 -8.55 9.64
CA GLY A 76 -15.51 -9.62 9.71
C GLY A 76 -15.17 -10.73 8.74
N THR A 77 -15.87 -11.85 8.86
CA THR A 77 -15.72 -13.00 7.96
C THR A 77 -17.06 -13.29 7.28
N ILE A 78 -17.06 -13.55 5.97
CA ILE A 78 -18.28 -13.68 5.16
C ILE A 78 -19.12 -14.88 5.62
N LYS A 79 -18.48 -15.98 6.04
CA LYS A 79 -19.14 -17.19 6.51
C LYS A 79 -20.07 -16.94 7.71
N GLU A 80 -19.79 -15.95 8.57
CA GLU A 80 -20.70 -15.55 9.67
C GLU A 80 -22.08 -15.12 9.18
N TYR A 81 -22.18 -14.66 7.92
CA TYR A 81 -23.42 -14.15 7.34
C TYR A 81 -24.08 -15.13 6.36
N LEU A 82 -23.47 -16.30 6.14
CA LEU A 82 -23.95 -17.31 5.20
C LEU A 82 -24.36 -18.59 5.93
N ASN A 83 -25.48 -19.18 5.52
CA ASN A 83 -25.98 -20.41 6.12
C ASN A 83 -25.43 -21.64 5.38
N GLY A 84 -24.32 -22.19 5.86
CA GLY A 84 -23.82 -23.52 5.46
C GLY A 84 -23.11 -23.59 4.11
N ILE A 85 -22.81 -22.45 3.48
CA ILE A 85 -22.04 -22.40 2.23
C ILE A 85 -20.56 -22.69 2.52
N SER A 86 -19.97 -23.63 1.78
CA SER A 86 -18.55 -23.93 1.82
C SER A 86 -17.72 -22.92 1.01
N ILE A 87 -16.39 -22.92 1.20
CA ILE A 87 -15.49 -22.04 0.42
C ILE A 87 -15.51 -22.41 -1.07
N ASP A 88 -15.61 -23.69 -1.40
CA ASP A 88 -15.62 -24.18 -2.78
C ASP A 88 -16.89 -23.70 -3.49
N GLU A 89 -18.06 -23.89 -2.89
CA GLU A 89 -19.34 -23.38 -3.40
C GLU A 89 -19.32 -21.85 -3.54
N PHE A 90 -18.71 -21.15 -2.58
CA PHE A 90 -18.57 -19.70 -2.65
C PHE A 90 -17.68 -19.26 -3.83
N MET A 91 -16.56 -19.93 -4.05
CA MET A 91 -15.63 -19.66 -5.15
C MET A 91 -16.23 -19.98 -6.52
N GLU A 92 -16.93 -21.11 -6.64
CA GLU A 92 -17.65 -21.49 -7.85
C GLU A 92 -18.73 -20.46 -8.18
N GLY A 93 -19.58 -20.12 -7.21
CA GLY A 93 -20.63 -19.13 -7.41
C GLY A 93 -20.09 -17.75 -7.76
N LEU A 94 -18.97 -17.33 -7.15
CA LEU A 94 -18.31 -16.06 -7.48
C LEU A 94 -17.79 -16.07 -8.92
N SER A 95 -17.15 -17.18 -9.32
CA SER A 95 -16.59 -17.35 -10.66
C SER A 95 -17.69 -17.33 -11.71
N SER A 96 -18.77 -18.10 -11.51
CA SER A 96 -19.95 -18.10 -12.40
C SER A 96 -20.58 -16.71 -12.49
N TYR A 97 -20.76 -16.03 -11.35
CA TYR A 97 -21.31 -14.68 -11.33
C TYR A 97 -20.44 -13.71 -12.16
N ILE A 98 -19.11 -13.77 -12.04
CA ILE A 98 -18.19 -12.90 -12.80
C ILE A 98 -18.28 -13.20 -14.30
N ILE A 99 -18.25 -14.47 -14.69
CA ILE A 99 -18.38 -14.90 -16.09
C ILE A 99 -19.69 -14.36 -16.69
N ASP A 100 -20.80 -14.55 -15.99
CA ASP A 100 -22.12 -14.11 -16.44
C ASP A 100 -22.28 -12.59 -16.47
N TYR A 101 -21.72 -11.90 -15.47
CA TYR A 101 -21.83 -10.44 -15.36
C TYR A 101 -21.06 -9.72 -16.46
N TYR A 102 -19.83 -10.17 -16.73
CA TYR A 102 -18.97 -9.58 -17.76
C TYR A 102 -19.15 -10.21 -19.15
N LYS A 103 -20.00 -11.24 -19.27
CA LYS A 103 -20.22 -11.99 -20.53
C LYS A 103 -18.90 -12.55 -21.08
N ILE A 104 -18.10 -13.13 -20.18
CA ILE A 104 -16.82 -13.75 -20.53
C ILE A 104 -17.12 -14.98 -21.40
N ASP A 105 -16.62 -14.96 -22.64
CA ASP A 105 -16.82 -16.00 -23.65
C ASP A 105 -15.62 -16.93 -23.79
N LYS A 106 -14.47 -16.56 -23.19
CA LYS A 106 -13.23 -17.33 -23.24
C LYS A 106 -12.63 -17.47 -21.85
N ILE A 107 -12.46 -18.73 -21.42
CA ILE A 107 -11.65 -19.09 -20.26
C ILE A 107 -10.30 -19.58 -20.78
N ILE A 108 -9.22 -19.07 -20.20
CA ILE A 108 -7.85 -19.49 -20.52
C ILE A 108 -7.36 -20.33 -19.34
N GLU A 109 -7.02 -21.59 -19.60
CA GLU A 109 -6.34 -22.43 -18.62
C GLU A 109 -4.88 -22.02 -18.51
N VAL A 110 -4.36 -22.02 -17.29
CA VAL A 110 -2.95 -21.76 -17.02
C VAL A 110 -2.17 -23.03 -17.34
N ASP A 111 -1.31 -22.96 -18.36
CA ASP A 111 -0.46 -24.08 -18.77
C ASP A 111 0.90 -24.10 -18.04
N ASP A 112 1.64 -25.20 -18.23
CA ASP A 112 2.96 -25.40 -17.63
C ASP A 112 3.96 -24.31 -18.05
N GLU A 113 3.84 -23.75 -19.26
CA GLU A 113 4.73 -22.69 -19.74
C GLU A 113 4.51 -21.39 -18.96
N ILE A 114 3.25 -21.02 -18.70
CA ILE A 114 2.88 -19.87 -17.85
C ILE A 114 3.36 -20.11 -16.42
N ILE A 115 3.17 -21.32 -15.87
CA ILE A 115 3.63 -21.69 -14.53
C ILE A 115 5.15 -21.58 -14.43
N GLU A 116 5.90 -22.06 -15.41
CA GLU A 116 7.36 -21.97 -15.44
C GLU A 116 7.83 -20.51 -15.47
N LYS A 117 7.20 -19.67 -16.31
CA LYS A 117 7.47 -18.22 -16.36
C LYS A 117 7.20 -17.54 -15.02
N ALA A 118 6.08 -17.87 -14.36
CA ALA A 118 5.72 -17.32 -13.06
C ALA A 118 6.67 -17.80 -11.95
N SER A 119 7.13 -19.06 -12.03
CA SER A 119 7.98 -19.68 -11.02
C SER A 119 9.35 -18.98 -10.87
N LYS A 120 9.83 -18.31 -11.92
CA LYS A 120 11.07 -17.51 -11.89
C LYS A 120 11.03 -16.35 -10.88
N TYR A 121 9.85 -15.94 -10.44
CA TYR A 121 9.69 -14.88 -9.44
C TYR A 121 9.59 -15.41 -8.01
N LEU A 122 9.48 -16.72 -7.80
CA LEU A 122 9.29 -17.31 -6.46
C LEU A 122 10.45 -17.01 -5.53
N ASP A 123 11.69 -17.13 -6.02
CA ASP A 123 12.88 -16.87 -5.20
C ASP A 123 12.93 -15.42 -4.74
N ARG A 124 12.54 -14.48 -5.61
CA ARG A 124 12.38 -13.07 -5.24
C ARG A 124 11.32 -12.89 -4.17
N PHE A 125 10.11 -13.43 -4.35
CA PHE A 125 9.03 -13.25 -3.38
C PHE A 125 9.26 -13.95 -2.04
N ARG A 126 10.18 -14.92 -1.98
CA ARG A 126 10.61 -15.60 -0.76
C ARG A 126 11.82 -14.96 -0.08
N SER A 127 12.53 -14.06 -0.75
CA SER A 127 13.77 -13.51 -0.20
C SER A 127 13.50 -12.50 0.91
N ASP A 128 14.39 -12.49 1.91
CA ASP A 128 14.35 -11.49 2.99
C ASP A 128 14.55 -10.07 2.45
N GLU A 129 15.38 -9.92 1.41
CA GLU A 129 15.60 -8.64 0.75
C GLU A 129 14.31 -8.08 0.18
N TRP A 130 13.43 -8.92 -0.37
CA TRP A 130 12.13 -8.50 -0.85
C TRP A 130 11.14 -8.23 0.28
N ASN A 131 11.03 -9.17 1.23
CA ASN A 131 10.00 -9.13 2.26
C ASN A 131 10.28 -8.12 3.38
N PHE A 132 11.55 -7.90 3.73
CA PHE A 132 11.96 -7.01 4.82
C PHE A 132 12.75 -5.79 4.34
N GLY A 133 13.26 -5.81 3.12
CA GLY A 133 14.03 -4.71 2.56
C GLY A 133 15.45 -4.61 3.13
N LYS A 134 16.06 -3.43 2.90
CA LYS A 134 17.40 -3.11 3.43
C LYS A 134 17.36 -2.86 4.94
N ASP A 135 18.49 -3.10 5.62
CA ASP A 135 18.69 -2.62 6.98
C ASP A 135 18.80 -1.08 7.00
N PHE A 136 17.77 -0.43 7.55
CA PHE A 136 17.67 1.02 7.62
C PHE A 136 18.31 1.63 8.89
N LYS A 137 19.07 0.88 9.70
CA LYS A 137 19.70 1.42 10.94
C LYS A 137 20.54 2.68 10.74
N LYS A 138 21.15 2.87 9.57
CA LYS A 138 21.96 4.05 9.23
C LYS A 138 21.16 5.21 8.63
N TYR A 139 19.86 5.05 8.43
CA TYR A 139 19.00 6.04 7.79
C TYR A 139 18.30 6.88 8.85
N ILE A 140 18.19 8.17 8.58
CA ILE A 140 17.32 9.05 9.35
C ILE A 140 15.87 8.72 8.95
N SER A 141 15.06 8.42 9.95
CA SER A 141 13.65 8.07 9.76
C SER A 141 12.73 9.23 10.13
N TYR A 142 11.80 9.56 9.25
CA TYR A 142 10.75 10.52 9.51
C TYR A 142 9.43 9.99 8.97
N SER A 143 8.41 9.97 9.80
CA SER A 143 7.07 9.60 9.36
C SER A 143 6.16 10.82 9.52
N ASN A 144 5.22 11.01 8.61
CA ASN A 144 4.21 12.07 8.68
C ASN A 144 2.86 11.59 8.15
N LYS A 145 1.76 12.13 8.66
CA LYS A 145 0.42 11.89 8.10
C LYS A 145 -0.04 13.13 7.34
N ARG A 146 -0.35 12.94 6.06
CA ARG A 146 -1.05 13.91 5.19
C ARG A 146 -2.45 13.35 4.86
N ASP A 147 -3.29 14.14 4.21
CA ASP A 147 -4.62 13.69 3.78
C ASP A 147 -4.55 12.56 2.73
N SER A 148 -3.50 12.58 1.91
CA SER A 148 -3.19 11.55 0.91
C SER A 148 -2.81 10.20 1.53
N GLY A 149 -2.22 10.20 2.73
CA GLY A 149 -1.77 8.98 3.40
C GLY A 149 -0.75 9.23 4.51
N LEU A 150 -0.30 8.15 5.12
CA LEU A 150 0.84 8.06 6.00
C LEU A 150 2.08 7.87 5.13
N TYR A 151 3.13 8.61 5.46
CA TYR A 151 4.43 8.53 4.84
C TYR A 151 5.45 8.13 5.90
N ASP A 152 6.40 7.27 5.54
CA ASP A 152 7.58 6.91 6.32
C ASP A 152 8.80 6.98 5.39
N TYR A 153 9.59 8.03 5.57
CA TYR A 153 10.78 8.34 4.81
C TYR A 153 12.01 7.76 5.53
N LYS A 154 12.88 7.10 4.77
CA LYS A 154 14.23 6.72 5.18
C LYS A 154 15.21 7.50 4.33
N LEU A 155 16.05 8.33 4.96
CA LEU A 155 17.00 9.18 4.25
C LEU A 155 18.43 8.86 4.70
N LEU A 156 19.33 8.68 3.75
CA LEU A 156 20.77 8.61 4.00
C LEU A 156 21.43 9.85 3.41
N LEU A 157 22.06 10.66 4.27
CA LEU A 157 22.75 11.87 3.89
C LEU A 157 24.26 11.73 4.04
N LYS A 158 25.02 12.36 3.15
CA LYS A 158 26.47 12.52 3.30
C LYS A 158 26.89 13.84 2.66
N ASP A 159 27.63 14.66 3.39
CA ASP A 159 28.20 15.93 2.91
C ASP A 159 27.15 16.86 2.24
N GLY A 160 25.96 16.94 2.85
CA GLY A 160 24.85 17.76 2.33
C GLY A 160 24.14 17.19 1.10
N LYS A 161 24.45 15.96 0.69
CA LYS A 161 23.83 15.29 -0.47
C LYS A 161 22.99 14.09 -0.06
N ILE A 162 21.93 13.85 -0.83
CA ILE A 162 21.08 12.66 -0.70
C ILE A 162 21.80 11.46 -1.30
N MET A 163 22.21 10.51 -0.45
CA MET A 163 22.91 9.30 -0.88
C MET A 163 21.96 8.16 -1.22
N ASP A 164 20.89 8.01 -0.43
CA ASP A 164 19.78 7.08 -0.69
C ASP A 164 18.52 7.63 -0.01
N ILE A 165 17.36 7.35 -0.59
CA ILE A 165 16.07 7.68 -0.01
C ILE A 165 15.09 6.53 -0.28
N ARG A 166 14.27 6.20 0.72
CA ARG A 166 13.12 5.31 0.58
C ARG A 166 11.86 5.96 1.11
N ILE A 167 10.77 5.82 0.37
CA ILE A 167 9.47 6.41 0.65
C ILE A 167 8.47 5.27 0.82
N PHE A 168 8.04 5.04 2.05
CA PHE A 168 7.01 4.04 2.39
C PHE A 168 5.72 4.73 2.80
N GLY A 169 4.58 4.04 2.73
CA GLY A 169 3.34 4.60 3.21
C GLY A 169 2.09 3.78 2.93
N ASP A 170 0.95 4.32 3.38
CA ASP A 170 -0.40 3.83 3.04
C ASP A 170 -1.08 4.70 1.96
N PHE A 171 -0.30 5.54 1.28
CA PHE A 171 -0.78 6.41 0.21
C PHE A 171 -1.11 5.63 -1.07
N PHE A 172 -1.87 6.26 -1.96
CA PHE A 172 -2.30 5.63 -3.20
C PHE A 172 -1.33 5.95 -4.35
N GLU A 173 -0.60 4.94 -4.77
CA GLU A 173 0.42 5.01 -5.81
C GLU A 173 -0.18 4.81 -7.21
N ILE A 174 0.09 5.74 -8.13
CA ILE A 174 -0.29 5.65 -9.55
C ILE A 174 0.88 5.17 -10.40
N GLN A 175 2.08 5.69 -10.10
CA GLN A 175 3.34 5.36 -10.77
C GLN A 175 4.38 4.99 -9.71
N ASP A 176 5.39 4.22 -10.13
CA ASP A 176 6.44 3.71 -9.25
C ASP A 176 7.17 4.84 -8.52
N VAL A 177 6.96 4.95 -7.20
CA VAL A 177 7.58 5.96 -6.34
C VAL A 177 9.11 5.84 -6.32
N SER A 178 9.67 4.66 -6.67
CA SER A 178 11.12 4.50 -6.80
C SER A 178 11.72 5.39 -7.89
N GLU A 179 10.93 5.89 -8.85
CA GLU A 179 11.41 6.88 -9.82
C GLU A 179 11.66 8.25 -9.17
N LEU A 180 10.85 8.64 -8.19
CA LEU A 180 11.09 9.83 -7.37
C LEU A 180 12.36 9.66 -6.55
N GLU A 181 12.52 8.50 -5.91
CA GLU A 181 13.69 8.17 -5.11
C GLU A 181 14.97 8.27 -5.94
N LYS A 182 14.99 7.66 -7.13
CA LYS A 182 16.14 7.68 -8.05
C LYS A 182 16.51 9.11 -8.48
N LYS A 183 15.53 9.98 -8.72
CA LYS A 183 15.77 11.38 -9.11
C LYS A 183 16.41 12.20 -8.00
N LEU A 184 16.12 11.87 -6.74
CA LEU A 184 16.66 12.57 -5.58
C LEU A 184 18.09 12.15 -5.23
N ILE A 185 18.52 10.95 -5.60
CA ILE A 185 19.89 10.47 -5.33
C ILE A 185 20.92 11.39 -6.00
N GLY A 186 21.88 11.88 -5.22
CA GLY A 186 22.95 12.79 -5.64
C GLY A 186 22.60 14.28 -5.57
N SER A 187 21.32 14.62 -5.40
CA SER A 187 20.88 16.01 -5.24
C SER A 187 21.35 16.62 -3.92
N ASP A 188 21.44 17.94 -3.90
CA ASP A 188 21.69 18.68 -2.67
C ASP A 188 20.46 18.60 -1.76
N TYR A 189 20.70 18.30 -0.49
CA TYR A 189 19.66 18.26 0.54
C TYR A 189 19.33 19.69 1.00
N SER A 190 18.72 20.44 0.09
CA SER A 190 18.15 21.76 0.32
C SER A 190 16.81 21.85 -0.41
N LYS A 191 16.02 22.88 -0.09
CA LYS A 191 14.75 23.12 -0.78
C LYS A 191 14.97 23.22 -2.29
N GLU A 192 15.94 24.05 -2.68
CA GLU A 192 16.25 24.33 -4.09
C GLU A 192 16.83 23.09 -4.80
N GLY A 193 17.66 22.29 -4.11
CA GLY A 193 18.23 21.07 -4.66
C GLY A 193 17.17 20.00 -4.95
N ILE A 194 16.23 19.82 -4.02
CA ILE A 194 15.10 18.88 -4.14
C ILE A 194 14.14 19.34 -5.25
N GLU A 195 13.74 20.62 -5.23
CA GLU A 195 12.87 21.20 -6.26
C GLU A 195 13.51 21.10 -7.65
N TYR A 196 14.82 21.35 -7.76
CA TYR A 196 15.54 21.21 -9.03
C TYR A 196 15.58 19.77 -9.52
N ALA A 197 15.83 18.80 -8.64
CA ALA A 197 15.85 17.38 -8.98
C ALA A 197 14.50 16.87 -9.50
N LEU A 198 13.40 17.48 -9.03
CA LEU A 198 12.02 17.11 -9.35
C LEU A 198 11.31 18.11 -10.27
N LYS A 199 12.02 19.06 -10.89
CA LYS A 199 11.42 20.17 -11.66
C LYS A 199 10.50 19.73 -12.81
N ASP A 200 10.78 18.56 -13.40
CA ASP A 200 10.04 18.00 -14.54
C ASP A 200 9.01 16.93 -14.10
N ILE A 201 8.76 16.83 -12.78
CA ILE A 201 7.89 15.82 -12.19
C ILE A 201 6.61 16.44 -11.67
N ASP A 202 5.51 15.85 -12.11
CA ASP A 202 4.20 16.05 -11.50
C ASP A 202 3.99 14.99 -10.43
N ILE A 203 4.14 15.36 -9.16
CA ILE A 203 4.12 14.43 -8.05
C ILE A 203 2.74 13.79 -7.82
N GLU A 204 1.65 14.46 -8.21
CA GLU A 204 0.30 13.90 -8.11
C GLU A 204 0.11 12.70 -9.06
N LYS A 205 0.91 12.61 -10.12
CA LYS A 205 0.95 11.42 -11.00
C LYS A 205 1.67 10.23 -10.40
N PHE A 206 2.38 10.41 -9.29
CA PHE A 206 2.97 9.33 -8.50
C PHE A 206 2.08 8.98 -7.31
N ILE A 207 1.65 9.99 -6.55
CA ILE A 207 0.88 9.78 -5.32
C ILE A 207 -0.35 10.70 -5.31
N VAL A 208 -1.54 10.12 -5.30
CA VAL A 208 -2.81 10.87 -5.36
C VAL A 208 -2.93 11.85 -4.20
N GLY A 209 -3.12 13.13 -4.51
CA GLY A 209 -3.39 14.19 -3.54
C GLY A 209 -2.17 14.62 -2.73
N LEU A 210 -0.97 14.19 -3.09
CA LEU A 210 0.28 14.74 -2.55
C LEU A 210 0.69 15.96 -3.36
N LYS A 211 0.95 17.09 -2.70
CA LYS A 211 1.48 18.29 -3.37
C LYS A 211 3.00 18.34 -3.29
N MET A 212 3.62 19.02 -4.25
CA MET A 212 5.08 19.16 -4.29
C MET A 212 5.59 19.86 -3.04
N GLU A 213 4.91 20.92 -2.60
CA GLU A 213 5.30 21.69 -1.42
C GLU A 213 5.23 20.84 -0.15
N ASP A 214 4.19 20.02 0.00
CA ASP A 214 4.02 19.10 1.13
C ASP A 214 5.14 18.05 1.17
N PHE A 215 5.52 17.53 0.00
CA PHE A 215 6.59 16.55 -0.13
C PHE A 215 7.95 17.14 0.21
N VAL A 216 8.29 18.32 -0.33
CA VAL A 216 9.55 19.01 -0.01
C VAL A 216 9.60 19.38 1.48
N GLU A 217 8.51 19.88 2.05
CA GLU A 217 8.42 20.16 3.49
C GLU A 217 8.69 18.91 4.32
N ASP A 218 8.09 17.77 3.95
CA ASP A 218 8.33 16.50 4.65
C ASP A 218 9.78 16.05 4.58
N LEU A 219 10.42 16.20 3.42
CA LEU A 219 11.84 15.87 3.27
C LEU A 219 12.74 16.79 4.08
N LEU A 220 12.47 18.09 4.17
CA LEU A 220 13.30 19.04 4.93
C LEU A 220 13.17 18.86 6.45
N ARG A 221 11.99 18.45 6.94
CA ARG A 221 11.79 18.13 8.37
C ARG A 221 12.62 16.95 8.86
N ILE A 222 13.10 16.08 7.96
CA ILE A 222 14.01 14.99 8.29
C ILE A 222 15.30 15.56 8.90
N GLY A 223 15.83 16.64 8.31
CA GLY A 223 17.08 17.29 8.70
C GLY A 223 16.99 18.06 10.01
N GLU A 224 15.84 18.70 10.28
CA GLU A 224 15.61 19.41 11.55
C GLU A 224 15.67 18.49 12.78
N LYS A 225 15.36 17.19 12.61
CA LYS A 225 15.56 16.19 13.67
C LYS A 225 17.03 15.89 13.93
N ILE A 226 17.86 15.86 12.89
CA ILE A 226 19.30 15.60 12.98
C ILE A 226 19.97 16.68 13.83
N GLU A 227 19.65 17.95 13.58
CA GLU A 227 20.23 19.07 14.33
C GLU A 227 19.80 19.08 15.81
N LYS A 228 18.58 18.63 16.11
CA LYS A 228 18.09 18.56 17.49
C LYS A 228 18.72 17.40 18.29
N GLU A 229 18.92 16.24 17.66
CA GLU A 229 19.58 15.10 18.31
C GLU A 229 21.08 15.35 18.52
N THR A 230 21.75 16.03 17.59
CA THR A 230 23.20 16.34 17.69
C THR A 230 23.52 17.46 18.69
N ARG A 231 22.54 18.27 19.11
CA ARG A 231 22.69 19.32 20.14
C ARG A 231 22.40 18.84 21.56
N MET A 232 22.02 17.58 21.73
CA MET A 232 21.70 16.97 23.03
C MET A 232 22.81 16.05 23.58
N ASP A 233 23.91 15.89 22.82
CA ASP A 233 25.16 15.22 23.22
C ASP A 233 26.27 16.25 23.47
#